data_AF-A0A2P8H7X9-F1
#
_entry.id   AF-A0A2P8H7X9-F1
#
_cell.length_a   1.000
_cell.length_b   1.000
_cell.length_c   1.000
_cell.angle_alpha   90.00
_cell.angle_beta   90.00
_cell.angle_gamma   90.00
#
_symmetry.space_group_name_H-M   'P 1'
#
loop_
_entity.id
_entity.type
_entity.pdbx_description
1 polymer ?
#
loop_
_entity_poly.entity_id
_entity_poly.type
_entity_poly.pdbx_seq_one_letter_code
_entity_poly.pdbx_strand_id
1 'polypeptide(L)'
;MSIDKNEPNVLNRLHTEFSTVAVHFRNRVCEECNYSTPTFYRKMRGKDKKVEGKLVPALSNAEKDKIREIGEDVKNDLITSISGIRLKKG
;
A
#
# COMPACT_ATOMS: atom_id res chain seq x y z
N MET A 1 -2.75 -35.64 17.49
CA MET A 1 -2.80 -34.38 16.72
C MET A 1 -1.39 -34.04 16.30
N SER A 2 -1.10 -34.12 15.01
CA SER A 2 0.21 -33.76 14.46
C SER A 2 0.33 -32.24 14.49
N ILE A 3 1.25 -31.71 15.30
CA ILE A 3 1.60 -30.29 15.24
C ILE A 3 2.23 -30.09 13.86
N ASP A 4 1.54 -29.36 12.99
CA ASP A 4 2.07 -29.00 11.68
C ASP A 4 3.24 -28.05 11.92
N LYS A 5 4.47 -28.58 11.87
CA LYS A 5 5.71 -27.88 12.25
C LYS A 5 6.05 -26.69 11.34
N ASN A 6 5.19 -26.35 10.38
CA ASN A 6 5.43 -25.35 9.35
C ASN A 6 4.52 -24.12 9.47
N GLU A 7 3.66 -24.01 10.49
CA GLU A 7 2.87 -22.79 10.66
C GLU A 7 3.77 -21.64 11.16
N PRO A 8 3.85 -20.50 10.43
CA PRO A 8 4.70 -19.40 10.83
C PRO A 8 4.23 -18.81 12.17
N ASN A 9 5.18 -18.52 13.06
CA ASN A 9 4.86 -17.87 14.32
C ASN A 9 4.29 -16.45 14.10
N VAL A 10 3.67 -15.89 15.14
CA VAL A 10 3.00 -14.57 15.08
C VAL A 10 3.93 -13.46 14.57
N LEU A 11 5.21 -13.49 14.93
CA LEU A 11 6.18 -12.51 14.48
C LEU A 11 6.39 -12.60 12.96
N ASN A 12 6.58 -13.80 12.43
CA ASN A 12 6.73 -14.03 10.99
C ASN A 12 5.48 -13.60 10.22
N ARG A 13 4.28 -13.94 10.72
CA ARG A 13 3.00 -13.55 10.10
C ARG A 13 2.84 -12.03 10.05
N LEU A 14 3.03 -11.35 11.18
CA LEU A 14 2.93 -9.89 11.25
C LEU A 14 3.97 -9.20 10.35
N HIS A 15 5.23 -9.66 10.40
CA HIS A 15 6.27 -9.13 9.52
C HIS A 15 5.89 -9.28 8.05
N THR A 16 5.32 -10.43 7.67
CA THR A 16 4.85 -10.67 6.30
C THR A 16 3.81 -9.63 5.90
N GLU A 17 2.73 -9.46 6.68
CA GLU A 17 1.69 -8.45 6.41
C GLU A 17 2.25 -7.02 6.28
N PHE A 18 3.14 -6.60 7.20
CA PHE A 18 3.75 -5.28 7.12
C PHE A 18 4.71 -5.11 5.94
N SER A 19 5.39 -6.17 5.53
CA SER A 19 6.31 -6.12 4.39
C SER A 19 5.58 -6.09 3.04
N THR A 20 4.39 -6.69 2.96
CA THR A 20 3.61 -6.78 1.71
C THR A 20 2.70 -5.59 1.50
N VAL A 21 2.29 -4.87 2.56
CA VAL A 21 1.32 -3.75 2.45
C VAL A 21 1.79 -2.65 1.49
N ALA A 22 3.08 -2.29 1.52
CA ALA A 22 3.63 -1.26 0.63
C ALA A 22 3.64 -1.71 -0.84
N VAL A 23 3.87 -3.00 -1.09
CA VAL A 23 3.81 -3.61 -2.42
C VAL A 23 2.38 -3.62 -2.93
N HIS A 24 1.43 -4.00 -2.06
CA HIS A 24 0.01 -4.01 -2.39
C HIS A 24 -0.50 -2.61 -2.74
N PHE A 25 -0.20 -1.60 -1.91
CA PHE A 25 -0.53 -0.21 -2.18
C PHE A 25 0.02 0.28 -3.51
N ARG A 26 1.30 0.03 -3.79
CA ARG A 26 1.92 0.41 -5.06
C ARG A 26 1.20 -0.24 -6.24
N ASN A 27 0.90 -1.53 -6.17
CA ASN A 27 0.27 -2.25 -7.27
C ASN A 27 -1.13 -1.68 -7.56
N ARG A 28 -1.94 -1.43 -6.52
CA ARG A 28 -3.27 -0.80 -6.69
C ARG A 28 -3.19 0.61 -7.26
N VAL A 29 -2.25 1.44 -6.81
CA VAL A 29 -2.04 2.77 -7.41
C VAL A 29 -1.61 2.66 -8.87
N CYS A 30 -0.78 1.68 -9.22
CA CYS A 30 -0.38 1.46 -10.62
C CYS A 30 -1.57 1.10 -11.50
N GLU A 31 -2.43 0.21 -11.03
CA GLU A 31 -3.62 -0.24 -11.74
C GLU A 31 -4.65 0.90 -11.91
N GLU A 32 -5.08 1.51 -10.81
CA GLU A 32 -6.17 2.49 -10.80
C GLU A 32 -5.79 3.84 -11.42
N CYS A 33 -4.52 4.26 -11.29
CA CYS A 33 -4.03 5.51 -11.90
C CYS A 33 -3.35 5.29 -13.26
N ASN A 34 -3.37 4.05 -13.79
CA ASN A 34 -2.68 3.66 -15.03
C ASN A 34 -1.19 4.07 -15.03
N TYR A 35 -0.50 3.85 -13.91
CA TYR A 35 0.93 4.09 -13.81
C TYR A 35 1.71 2.80 -14.12
N SER A 36 2.81 2.95 -14.86
CA SER A 36 3.89 1.98 -14.79
C SER A 36 4.64 2.09 -13.47
N THR A 37 5.33 1.02 -13.03
CA THR A 37 6.16 1.05 -11.81
C THR A 37 7.18 2.21 -11.81
N PRO A 38 7.90 2.52 -12.90
CA PRO A 38 8.77 3.71 -12.95
C PRO A 38 8.00 5.03 -12.78
N THR A 39 6.78 5.12 -13.32
CA THR A 39 5.93 6.32 -13.17
C THR A 39 5.48 6.51 -11.74
N PHE A 40 5.06 5.44 -11.05
CA PHE A 40 4.74 5.49 -9.63
C PHE A 40 5.90 6.11 -8.84
N TYR A 41 7.12 5.58 -8.99
CA TYR A 41 8.28 6.07 -8.24
C TYR A 41 8.70 7.49 -8.63
N ARG A 42 8.55 7.88 -9.90
CA ARG A 42 8.79 9.26 -10.36
C ARG A 42 7.80 10.24 -9.72
N LYS A 43 6.51 9.89 -9.69
CA LYS A 43 5.43 10.69 -9.08
C LYS A 43 5.56 10.76 -7.56
N MET A 44 5.88 9.64 -6.90
CA MET A 44 6.10 9.55 -5.46
C MET A 44 7.21 10.51 -4.97
N ARG A 45 8.30 10.64 -5.74
CA ARG A 45 9.39 11.59 -5.47
C ARG A 45 9.15 12.97 -6.08
N GLY A 46 8.07 13.12 -6.84
CA GLY A 46 7.72 14.36 -7.53
C GLY A 46 7.39 15.46 -6.53
N LYS A 47 7.79 16.68 -6.86
CA LYS A 47 7.43 17.89 -6.12
C LYS A 47 6.70 18.83 -7.07
N ASP A 48 5.80 19.63 -6.51
CA ASP A 48 5.16 20.70 -7.25
C ASP A 48 6.23 21.66 -7.77
N LYS A 49 6.06 22.13 -9.01
CA LYS A 49 7.04 22.97 -9.70
C LYS A 49 6.46 24.34 -9.93
N LYS A 50 7.30 25.37 -9.86
CA LYS A 50 6.93 26.72 -10.28
C LYS A 50 7.39 26.93 -11.72
N VAL A 51 6.44 27.17 -12.63
CA VAL A 51 6.70 27.44 -14.05
C VAL A 51 6.08 28.80 -14.36
N GLU A 52 6.89 29.77 -14.79
CA GLU A 52 6.44 31.12 -15.16
C GLU A 52 5.56 31.79 -14.08
N GLY A 53 5.95 31.63 -12.81
CA GLY A 53 5.20 32.19 -11.69
C GLY A 53 4.03 31.33 -11.18
N LYS A 54 3.58 30.33 -11.95
CA LYS A 54 2.45 29.44 -11.61
C LYS A 54 2.91 28.14 -10.97
N LEU A 55 2.14 27.64 -10.00
CA LEU A 55 2.37 26.33 -9.38
C LEU A 55 1.74 25.22 -10.24
N VAL A 56 2.57 24.28 -10.68
CA VAL A 56 2.16 23.07 -11.42
C VAL A 56 2.33 21.87 -10.48
N PRO A 57 1.23 21.22 -10.06
CA PRO A 57 1.31 20.15 -9.10
C PRO A 57 1.88 18.86 -9.72
N ALA A 58 2.62 18.08 -8.91
CA ALA A 58 3.16 16.79 -9.36
C ALA A 58 2.07 15.73 -9.58
N LEU A 59 0.96 15.86 -8.84
CA LEU A 59 -0.23 15.02 -8.93
C LEU A 59 -1.46 15.86 -9.26
N SER A 60 -2.32 15.36 -10.16
CA SER A 60 -3.63 15.95 -10.41
C SER A 60 -4.55 15.76 -9.19
N ASN A 61 -5.66 16.50 -9.12
CA ASN A 61 -6.62 16.32 -8.02
C ASN A 61 -7.26 14.92 -8.06
N ALA A 62 -7.62 14.42 -9.25
CA ALA A 62 -8.15 13.07 -9.42
C ALA A 62 -7.15 11.99 -8.97
N GLU A 63 -5.87 12.14 -9.30
CA GLU A 63 -4.81 11.24 -8.83
C GLU A 63 -4.74 11.26 -7.29
N LYS A 64 -4.77 12.45 -6.67
CA LYS A 64 -4.71 12.58 -5.20
C LYS A 64 -5.89 11.90 -4.52
N ASP A 65 -7.10 12.09 -5.04
CA ASP A 65 -8.31 11.54 -4.43
C ASP A 65 -8.33 10.02 -4.54
N LYS A 66 -8.02 9.47 -5.72
CA LYS A 66 -7.90 8.02 -5.91
C LYS A 66 -6.79 7.40 -5.06
N ILE A 67 -5.63 8.05 -4.94
CA ILE A 67 -4.54 7.56 -4.09
C ILE A 67 -4.95 7.52 -2.61
N ARG A 68 -5.73 8.49 -2.13
CA ARG A 68 -6.25 8.48 -0.74
C ARG A 68 -7.25 7.36 -0.51
N GLU A 69 -8.19 7.18 -1.44
CA GLU A 69 -9.16 6.07 -1.41
C GLU A 69 -8.45 4.71 -1.32
N ILE A 70 -7.46 4.48 -2.19
CA ILE A 70 -6.65 3.25 -2.16
C ILE A 70 -5.91 3.11 -0.83
N GLY A 71 -5.37 4.21 -0.28
CA GLY A 71 -4.69 4.19 1.02
C GLY A 71 -5.61 3.74 2.17
N GLU A 72 -6.86 4.22 2.18
CA GLU A 72 -7.86 3.82 3.17
C GLU A 72 -8.26 2.35 3.05
N ASP A 73 -8.47 1.87 1.83
CA ASP A 73 -8.77 0.46 1.59
C ASP A 73 -7.62 -0.45 2.05
N VAL A 74 -6.39 -0.15 1.65
CA VAL A 74 -5.21 -0.94 2.01
C VAL A 74 -4.99 -0.95 3.53
N LYS A 75 -5.28 0.16 4.20
CA LYS A 75 -5.27 0.24 5.67
C LYS A 75 -6.32 -0.72 6.28
N ASN A 76 -7.53 -0.72 5.75
CA ASN A 76 -8.61 -1.60 6.24
C ASN A 76 -8.28 -3.08 6.00
N ASP A 77 -7.68 -3.41 4.86
CA ASP A 77 -7.22 -4.75 4.53
C ASP A 77 -6.13 -5.21 5.50
N LEU A 78 -5.16 -4.34 5.82
CA LEU A 78 -4.11 -4.63 6.80
C LEU A 78 -4.68 -4.87 8.20
N ILE A 79 -5.60 -4.01 8.66
CA ILE A 79 -6.26 -4.15 9.98
C ILE A 79 -7.03 -5.47 10.06
N THR A 80 -7.74 -5.83 9.00
CA THR A 80 -8.51 -7.07 8.93
C THR A 80 -7.58 -8.28 9.00
N SER A 81 -6.48 -8.25 8.24
CA SER A 81 -5.48 -9.32 8.20
C SER A 81 -4.79 -9.52 9.56
N ILE A 82 -4.38 -8.43 10.20
CA ILE A 82 -3.79 -8.46 11.56
C ILE A 82 -4.79 -8.99 12.60
N SER A 83 -6.05 -8.56 12.52
CA SER A 83 -7.10 -9.01 13.42
C SER A 83 -7.38 -10.52 13.28
N GLY A 84 -7.31 -11.05 12.05
CA GLY A 84 -7.42 -12.48 11.78
C GLY A 84 -6.27 -13.32 12.36
N ILE A 85 -5.07 -12.75 12.47
CA ILE A 85 -3.92 -13.43 13.13
C ILE A 85 -4.20 -13.68 14.62
N ARG A 86 -4.86 -12.73 15.30
CA ARG A 86 -5.16 -12.79 16.74
C ARG A 86 -6.14 -13.92 17.10
N LEU A 87 -7.00 -14.34 16.17
CA LEU A 87 -8.07 -15.31 16.42
C LEU A 87 -7.64 -16.77 16.26
N LYS A 88 -6.50 -17.06 15.61
CA LYS A 88 -5.92 -18.40 15.59
C LYS A 88 -5.25 -18.71 16.93
N LYS A 89 -6.04 -19.00 17.96
CA LYS A 89 -5.57 -19.78 19.11
C LYS A 89 -5.36 -21.20 18.63
N GLY A 90 -4.14 -21.72 18.84
CA GLY A 90 -3.81 -23.13 18.61
C GLY A 90 -4.60 -24.06 19.52
#